data_AF-A0A972G5U6-F1
#
_entry.id   AF-A0A972G5U6-F1
#
_cell.length_a   1.000
_cell.length_b   1.000
_cell.length_c   1.000
_cell.angle_alpha   90.00
_cell.angle_beta   90.00
_cell.angle_gamma   90.00
#
_symmetry.space_group_name_H-M   'P 1'
#
loop_
_entity.id
_entity.type
_entity.pdbx_description
1 polymer ?
#
loop_
_entity_poly.entity_id
_entity_poly.type
_entity_poly.pdbx_seq_one_letter_code
_entity_poly.pdbx_strand_id
1 'polypeptide(L)'
;MRPIDQEVFQRFQTLTKAYWQALDMAVQQNSDKELRQEPRGGGRDVTGIVRHLLDSDAGYLSALGRRLKKSPEIELDEERDLTRQAVLNALAAAMHGERPERGPRGGMIWKPRYFVRRLAWHVLDHVWEIENRVM
;
A
#
# COMPACT_ATOMS: atom_id res chain seq x y z
N MET A 1 -21.64 6.78 -10.16
CA MET A 1 -20.48 7.52 -9.59
C MET A 1 -19.72 8.32 -10.68
N ARG A 2 -19.09 9.48 -10.37
CA ARG A 2 -18.32 10.27 -11.36
C ARG A 2 -16.90 9.71 -11.53
N PRO A 3 -16.43 9.45 -12.78
CA PRO A 3 -15.04 9.11 -13.06
C PRO A 3 -14.05 10.19 -12.56
N ILE A 4 -12.80 9.80 -12.30
CA ILE A 4 -11.72 10.78 -12.12
C ILE A 4 -11.14 11.14 -13.50
N ASP A 5 -10.76 12.40 -13.69
CA ASP A 5 -10.09 12.83 -14.92
C ASP A 5 -8.66 12.25 -15.03
N GLN A 6 -8.09 12.33 -16.24
CA GLN A 6 -6.80 11.75 -16.57
C GLN A 6 -5.64 12.41 -15.80
N GLU A 7 -5.70 13.72 -15.56
CA GLU A 7 -4.65 14.46 -14.84
C GLU A 7 -4.60 14.04 -13.37
N VAL A 8 -5.77 13.93 -12.72
CA VAL A 8 -5.90 13.44 -11.35
C VAL A 8 -5.44 11.99 -11.24
N PHE A 9 -5.78 11.14 -12.22
CA PHE A 9 -5.29 9.77 -12.27
C PHE A 9 -3.77 9.70 -12.35
N GLN A 10 -3.15 10.42 -13.29
CA GLN A 10 -1.69 10.49 -13.42
C GLN A 10 -1.03 10.98 -12.14
N ARG A 11 -1.57 12.03 -11.52
CA ARG A 11 -1.08 12.54 -10.23
C ARG A 11 -1.15 11.47 -9.13
N PHE A 12 -2.24 10.73 -9.04
CA PHE A 12 -2.38 9.65 -8.05
C PHE A 12 -1.38 8.53 -8.29
N GLN A 13 -1.18 8.10 -9.54
CA GLN A 13 -0.16 7.10 -9.85
C GLN A 13 1.25 7.57 -9.50
N THR A 14 1.60 8.80 -9.86
CA THR A 14 2.91 9.39 -9.56
C THR A 14 3.16 9.44 -8.05
N LEU A 15 2.19 9.94 -7.28
CA LEU A 15 2.31 10.02 -5.82
C LEU A 15 2.44 8.63 -5.20
N THR A 16 1.57 7.68 -5.56
CA THR A 16 1.63 6.31 -5.02
C THR A 16 2.99 5.64 -5.31
N LYS A 17 3.52 5.80 -6.53
CA LYS A 17 4.84 5.29 -6.90
C LYS A 17 5.96 5.95 -6.09
N ALA A 18 5.89 7.26 -5.87
CA ALA A 18 6.90 7.97 -5.07
C ALA A 18 6.94 7.48 -3.61
N TYR A 19 5.77 7.21 -2.99
CA TYR A 19 5.74 6.66 -1.63
C TYR A 19 6.34 5.26 -1.56
N TRP A 20 6.05 4.41 -2.55
CA TRP A 20 6.66 3.08 -2.64
C TRP A 20 8.17 3.14 -2.87
N GLN A 21 8.65 4.09 -3.70
CA GLN A 21 10.08 4.31 -3.88
C GLN A 21 10.77 4.72 -2.58
N ALA A 22 10.15 5.60 -1.79
CA ALA A 22 10.68 5.96 -0.48
C ALA A 22 10.80 4.74 0.45
N LEU A 23 9.78 3.86 0.46
CA LEU A 23 9.84 2.59 1.17
C LEU A 23 10.96 1.67 0.67
N ASP A 24 11.07 1.49 -0.65
CA ASP A 24 12.08 0.62 -1.25
C ASP A 24 13.50 1.09 -0.88
N MET A 25 13.72 2.42 -0.91
CA MET A 25 14.99 3.02 -0.48
C MET A 25 15.27 2.75 1.01
N ALA A 26 14.29 2.99 1.88
CA ALA A 26 14.45 2.76 3.32
C ALA A 26 14.70 1.27 3.64
N VAL A 27 14.03 0.35 2.95
CA VAL A 27 14.26 -1.10 3.09
C VAL A 27 15.65 -1.46 2.58
N GLN A 28 16.04 -1.01 1.39
CA GLN A 28 17.34 -1.33 0.80
C GLN A 28 18.52 -0.83 1.67
N GLN A 29 18.40 0.36 2.24
CA GLN A 29 19.45 0.97 3.07
C GLN A 29 19.62 0.30 4.45
N ASN A 30 18.65 -0.51 4.87
CA ASN A 30 18.57 -1.05 6.22
C ASN A 30 18.24 -2.54 6.26
N SER A 31 18.32 -3.25 5.13
CA SER A 31 17.91 -4.66 5.02
C SER A 31 18.77 -5.60 5.86
N ASP A 32 20.00 -5.20 6.17
CA ASP A 32 21.00 -5.92 6.95
C ASP A 32 21.09 -5.42 8.41
N LYS A 33 20.28 -4.43 8.79
CA LYS A 33 20.35 -3.79 10.10
C LYS A 33 19.26 -4.29 11.04
N GLU A 34 19.61 -4.41 12.31
CA GLU A 34 18.64 -4.65 13.36
C GLU A 34 17.86 -3.38 13.68
N LEU A 35 16.56 -3.54 13.91
CA LEU A 35 15.71 -2.46 14.39
C LEU A 35 15.56 -2.57 15.91
N ARG A 36 15.79 -1.45 16.61
CA ARG A 36 15.50 -1.34 18.04
C ARG A 36 14.08 -1.81 18.32
N GLN A 37 13.92 -2.58 19.38
CA GLN A 37 12.61 -2.98 19.87
C GLN A 37 11.85 -1.77 20.41
N GLU A 38 10.54 -1.78 20.26
CA GLU A 38 9.63 -0.81 20.86
C GLU A 38 9.65 -0.92 22.40
N PRO A 39 9.29 0.15 23.14
CA PRO A 39 9.40 0.21 24.60
C PRO A 39 8.73 -0.92 25.39
N ARG A 40 7.78 -1.63 24.77
CA ARG A 40 7.04 -2.76 25.37
C ARG A 40 7.54 -4.13 24.91
N GLY A 41 8.75 -4.22 24.36
CA GLY A 41 9.40 -5.50 24.03
C GLY A 41 8.82 -6.18 22.80
N GLY A 42 8.56 -5.42 21.74
CA GLY A 42 8.11 -5.95 20.45
C GLY A 42 8.51 -5.04 19.31
N GLY A 43 7.87 -5.23 18.15
CA GLY A 43 8.17 -4.46 16.94
C GLY A 43 8.58 -5.40 15.82
N ARG A 44 8.18 -5.06 14.59
CA ARG A 44 8.56 -5.84 13.41
C ARG A 44 9.99 -5.49 13.00
N ASP A 45 10.69 -6.46 12.44
CA ASP A 45 11.89 -6.25 11.64
C ASP A 45 11.50 -5.66 10.28
N VAL A 46 12.49 -5.28 9.45
CA VAL A 46 12.25 -4.68 8.13
C VAL A 46 11.34 -5.58 7.27
N THR A 47 11.63 -6.88 7.21
CA THR A 47 10.83 -7.86 6.47
C THR A 47 9.39 -7.93 6.97
N GLY A 48 9.18 -7.93 8.29
CA GLY A 48 7.87 -7.93 8.91
C GLY A 48 7.09 -6.64 8.62
N ILE A 49 7.76 -5.49 8.59
CA ILE A 49 7.15 -4.21 8.18
C ILE A 49 6.67 -4.30 6.71
N VAL A 50 7.49 -4.83 5.80
CA VAL A 50 7.11 -5.02 4.39
C VAL A 50 5.88 -5.92 4.28
N ARG A 51 5.88 -7.10 4.94
CA ARG A 51 4.72 -8.00 4.96
C ARG A 51 3.46 -7.32 5.48
N HIS A 52 3.58 -6.55 6.56
CA HIS A 52 2.46 -5.81 7.14
C HIS A 52 1.87 -4.76 6.17
N LEU A 53 2.72 -4.05 5.43
CA LEU A 53 2.31 -3.11 4.40
C LEU A 53 1.58 -3.80 3.26
N LEU A 54 2.10 -4.94 2.77
CA LEU A 54 1.45 -5.71 1.69
C LEU A 54 0.09 -6.28 2.12
N ASP A 55 -0.02 -6.81 3.35
CA ASP A 55 -1.30 -7.20 3.94
C ASP A 55 -2.31 -6.05 3.98
N SER A 56 -1.83 -4.87 4.37
CA SER A 56 -2.67 -3.68 4.52
C SER A 56 -3.13 -3.14 3.18
N ASP A 57 -2.23 -3.04 2.19
CA ASP A 57 -2.57 -2.62 0.82
C ASP A 57 -3.55 -3.60 0.17
N ALA A 58 -3.34 -4.91 0.33
CA ALA A 58 -4.31 -5.92 -0.11
C ALA A 58 -5.68 -5.78 0.57
N GLY A 59 -5.70 -5.42 1.86
CA GLY A 59 -6.91 -5.08 2.60
C GLY A 59 -7.61 -3.83 2.06
N TYR A 60 -6.85 -2.77 1.81
CA TYR A 60 -7.38 -1.50 1.28
C TYR A 60 -7.93 -1.63 -0.14
N LEU A 61 -7.46 -2.57 -0.96
CA LEU A 61 -8.05 -2.86 -2.27
C LEU A 61 -9.55 -3.18 -2.19
N SER A 62 -9.99 -3.86 -1.11
CA SER A 62 -11.41 -4.13 -0.88
C SER A 62 -12.23 -2.84 -0.72
N ALA A 63 -11.61 -1.80 -0.17
CA ALA A 63 -12.20 -0.48 -0.04
C ALA A 63 -12.28 0.28 -1.37
N LEU A 64 -11.59 -0.17 -2.43
CA LEU A 64 -11.78 0.27 -3.82
C LEU A 64 -12.68 -0.66 -4.64
N GLY A 65 -13.23 -1.71 -4.03
CA GLY A 65 -14.07 -2.69 -4.73
C GLY A 65 -13.26 -3.65 -5.60
N ARG A 66 -12.00 -3.89 -5.25
CA ARG A 66 -11.13 -4.91 -5.85
C ARG A 66 -10.68 -5.88 -4.76
N ARG A 67 -10.19 -7.05 -5.14
CA ARG A 67 -9.65 -8.03 -4.19
C ARG A 67 -8.42 -8.66 -4.81
N LEU A 68 -7.35 -8.69 -4.04
CA LEU A 68 -6.18 -9.50 -4.35
C LEU A 68 -6.30 -10.80 -3.56
N LYS A 69 -6.17 -11.95 -4.26
CA LYS A 69 -6.02 -13.23 -3.57
C LYS A 69 -4.55 -13.37 -3.21
N LYS A 70 -4.27 -13.53 -1.91
CA LYS A 70 -2.94 -13.85 -1.43
C LYS A 70 -2.74 -15.36 -1.46
N SER A 71 -1.54 -15.80 -1.78
CA SER A 71 -1.10 -17.18 -1.64
C SER A 71 0.03 -17.22 -0.60
N PRO A 72 0.11 -18.24 0.27
CA PRO A 72 1.28 -18.41 1.13
C PRO A 72 2.51 -18.91 0.36
N GLU A 73 2.35 -19.34 -0.90
CA GLU A 73 3.39 -19.98 -1.73
C GLU A 73 4.18 -18.99 -2.60
N ILE A 74 3.79 -17.72 -2.64
CA ILE A 74 4.48 -16.69 -3.44
C ILE A 74 5.59 -16.03 -2.63
N GLU A 75 6.70 -15.72 -3.30
CA GLU A 75 7.83 -15.02 -2.70
C GLU A 75 7.48 -13.54 -2.42
N LEU A 76 8.14 -12.93 -1.45
CA LEU A 76 7.80 -11.59 -0.96
C LEU A 76 7.90 -10.51 -2.06
N ASP A 77 8.92 -10.59 -2.91
CA ASP A 77 9.09 -9.65 -4.02
C ASP A 77 7.99 -9.79 -5.08
N GLU A 78 7.59 -11.03 -5.38
CA GLU A 78 6.48 -11.30 -6.30
C GLU A 78 5.15 -10.79 -5.72
N GLU A 79 4.91 -11.05 -4.43
CA GLU A 79 3.74 -10.53 -3.72
C GLU A 79 3.68 -9.00 -3.75
N ARG A 80 4.84 -8.34 -3.54
CA ARG A 80 4.96 -6.88 -3.62
C ARG A 80 4.54 -6.37 -4.99
N ASP A 81 5.08 -6.96 -6.05
CA ASP A 81 4.84 -6.51 -7.41
C ASP A 81 3.37 -6.72 -7.83
N LEU A 82 2.80 -7.89 -7.48
CA LEU A 82 1.37 -8.17 -7.68
C LEU A 82 0.47 -7.18 -6.92
N THR A 83 0.81 -6.86 -5.67
CA THR A 83 0.04 -5.93 -4.85
C THR A 83 0.08 -4.52 -5.42
N ARG A 84 1.26 -4.02 -5.79
CA ARG A 84 1.44 -2.70 -6.41
C ARG A 84 0.70 -2.60 -7.74
N GLN A 85 0.79 -3.62 -8.57
CA GLN A 85 0.06 -3.68 -9.84
C GLN A 85 -1.46 -3.66 -9.60
N ALA A 86 -1.96 -4.41 -8.62
CA ALA A 86 -3.38 -4.42 -8.28
C ALA A 86 -3.88 -3.05 -7.81
N VAL A 87 -3.07 -2.31 -7.04
CA VAL A 87 -3.37 -0.94 -6.61
C VAL A 87 -3.44 0.02 -7.80
N LEU A 88 -2.47 -0.03 -8.72
CA LEU A 88 -2.48 0.81 -9.92
C LEU A 88 -3.68 0.49 -10.83
N ASN A 89 -4.02 -0.79 -11.00
CA ASN A 89 -5.18 -1.22 -11.76
C ASN A 89 -6.50 -0.75 -11.12
N ALA A 90 -6.60 -0.76 -9.79
CA ALA A 90 -7.77 -0.24 -9.08
C ALA A 90 -7.96 1.27 -9.27
N LEU A 91 -6.85 2.04 -9.33
CA LEU A 91 -6.89 3.45 -9.68
C LEU A 91 -7.29 3.69 -11.14
N ALA A 92 -6.81 2.86 -12.07
CA ALA A 92 -7.18 2.94 -13.49
C ALA A 92 -8.68 2.66 -13.69
N ALA A 93 -9.21 1.63 -13.04
CA ALA A 93 -10.65 1.37 -13.01
C ALA A 93 -11.46 2.55 -12.45
N ALA A 94 -10.91 3.31 -11.50
CA ALA A 94 -11.55 4.52 -11.00
C ALA A 94 -11.69 5.61 -12.06
N MET A 95 -10.70 5.75 -12.94
CA MET A 95 -10.71 6.67 -14.08
C MET A 95 -11.72 6.25 -15.14
N HIS A 96 -11.94 4.96 -15.34
CA HIS A 96 -12.96 4.45 -16.27
C HIS A 96 -14.38 4.38 -15.69
N GLY A 97 -14.56 4.75 -14.40
CA GLY A 97 -15.86 4.66 -13.73
C GLY A 97 -16.27 3.24 -13.34
N GLU A 98 -15.37 2.27 -13.45
CA GLU A 98 -15.60 0.83 -13.23
C GLU A 98 -15.48 0.42 -11.75
N ARG A 99 -15.93 1.30 -10.85
CA ARG A 99 -15.91 1.05 -9.41
C ARG A 99 -17.32 0.80 -8.90
N PRO A 100 -17.51 -0.25 -8.09
CA PRO A 100 -18.81 -0.49 -7.48
C PRO A 100 -19.14 0.65 -6.49
N GLU A 101 -20.43 0.96 -6.34
CA GLU A 101 -20.86 1.99 -5.38
C GLU A 101 -20.83 1.49 -3.93
N ARG A 102 -20.96 0.17 -3.75
CA ARG A 102 -20.91 -0.51 -2.45
C ARG A 102 -20.00 -1.72 -2.50
N GLY A 103 -19.30 -1.97 -1.40
CA GLY A 103 -18.52 -3.19 -1.24
C GLY A 103 -19.40 -4.42 -1.02
N PRO A 104 -18.81 -5.63 -1.07
CA PRO A 104 -19.54 -6.89 -0.92
C PRO A 104 -20.22 -7.05 0.45
N ARG A 105 -19.82 -6.28 1.47
CA ARG A 105 -20.45 -6.23 2.80
C ARG A 105 -21.33 -5.00 3.02
N GLY A 106 -21.76 -4.33 1.94
CA GLY A 106 -22.62 -3.15 2.01
C GLY A 106 -21.94 -1.84 2.45
N GLY A 107 -20.68 -1.89 2.91
CA GLY A 107 -19.90 -0.71 3.25
C GLY A 107 -19.61 0.18 2.04
N MET A 108 -19.49 1.49 2.29
CA MET A 108 -19.15 2.46 1.24
C MET A 108 -17.74 2.22 0.68
N ILE A 109 -17.64 2.19 -0.65
CA ILE A 109 -16.37 2.21 -1.36
C ILE A 109 -15.71 3.59 -1.19
N TRP A 110 -14.41 3.59 -0.88
CA TRP A 110 -13.63 4.79 -0.67
C TRP A 110 -13.52 5.61 -1.97
N LYS A 111 -13.40 6.93 -1.84
CA LYS A 111 -13.00 7.76 -2.98
C LYS A 111 -11.52 7.50 -3.30
N PRO A 112 -11.08 7.53 -4.58
CA PRO A 112 -9.68 7.25 -4.94
C PRO A 112 -8.70 8.20 -4.23
N ARG A 113 -9.08 9.49 -4.11
CA ARG A 113 -8.32 10.48 -3.34
C ARG A 113 -8.09 10.10 -1.88
N TYR A 114 -9.06 9.44 -1.24
CA TYR A 114 -8.95 9.04 0.15
C TYR A 114 -8.06 7.80 0.27
N PHE A 115 -8.23 6.84 -0.64
CA PHE A 115 -7.35 5.67 -0.73
C PHE A 115 -5.88 6.08 -0.86
N VAL A 116 -5.55 6.96 -1.82
CA VAL A 116 -4.15 7.41 -2.04
C VAL A 116 -3.59 8.09 -0.80
N ARG A 117 -4.38 8.92 -0.10
CA ARG A 117 -3.95 9.56 1.16
C ARG A 117 -3.73 8.55 2.29
N ARG A 118 -4.60 7.55 2.41
CA ARG A 118 -4.50 6.52 3.44
C ARG A 118 -3.27 5.64 3.23
N LEU A 119 -3.02 5.23 1.98
CA LEU A 119 -1.81 4.51 1.60
C LEU A 119 -0.57 5.36 1.86
N ALA A 120 -0.56 6.64 1.44
CA ALA A 120 0.56 7.55 1.66
C ALA A 120 0.93 7.66 3.14
N TRP A 121 -0.04 7.95 4.00
CA TRP A 121 0.18 8.05 5.44
C TRP A 121 0.78 6.75 5.99
N HIS A 122 0.22 5.60 5.62
CA HIS A 122 0.64 4.31 6.18
C HIS A 122 2.04 3.90 5.73
N VAL A 123 2.35 4.11 4.45
CA VAL A 123 3.69 3.84 3.90
C VAL A 123 4.72 4.75 4.55
N LEU A 124 4.46 6.07 4.62
CA LEU A 124 5.42 7.03 5.17
C LEU A 124 5.63 6.86 6.68
N ASP A 125 4.59 6.48 7.43
CA ASP A 125 4.72 6.13 8.85
C ASP A 125 5.72 4.99 9.06
N HIS A 126 5.66 3.96 8.22
CA HIS A 126 6.58 2.83 8.28
C HIS A 126 7.97 3.11 7.69
N VAL A 127 8.09 4.03 6.73
CA VAL A 127 9.41 4.55 6.30
C VAL A 127 10.11 5.18 7.51
N TRP A 128 9.42 6.08 8.21
CA TRP A 128 9.97 6.70 9.41
C TRP A 128 10.22 5.70 10.54
N GLU A 129 9.38 4.67 10.70
CA GLU A 129 9.63 3.60 11.66
C GLU A 129 10.98 2.89 11.38
N ILE A 130 11.23 2.51 10.12
CA ILE A 130 12.50 1.87 9.71
C ILE A 130 13.67 2.81 9.99
N GLU A 131 13.63 4.02 9.43
CA GLU A 131 14.74 4.97 9.52
C GLU A 131 15.07 5.37 10.97
N ASN A 132 14.04 5.51 11.82
CA ASN A 132 14.26 5.90 13.21
C ASN A 132 14.75 4.75 14.08
N ARG A 133 14.35 3.50 13.81
CA ARG A 133 14.64 2.35 14.70
C ARG A 133 15.96 1.66 14.39
N VAL A 134 16.58 1.92 13.24
CA VAL A 134 17.89 1.35 12.87
C VAL A 134 18.94 1.58 13.96
N MET A 135 19.67 0.51 14.28
CA MET A 135 20.82 0.52 15.20
C MET A 135 22.15 0.73 14.49
#